data_AF-A0A1I6Q5C9-F1
#
_entry.id   AF-A0A1I6Q5C9-F1
#
_cell.length_a   1.000
_cell.length_b   1.000
_cell.length_c   1.000
_cell.angle_alpha   90.00
_cell.angle_beta   90.00
_cell.angle_gamma   90.00
#
_symmetry.space_group_name_H-M   'P 1'
#
loop_
_entity.id
_entity.type
_entity.pdbx_description
1 polymer ?
#
loop_
_entity_poly.entity_id
_entity_poly.type
_entity_poly.pdbx_seq_one_letter_code
_entity_poly.pdbx_strand_id
1 'polypeptide(L)' 'MLTQVLAQRDDHVCPVEAISTAYLGFAGGDAGIALRCAIADALSDLMEAERRTRERSRLISRGYIRTAPDTEAGPAS' A
#
# COMPACT_ATOMS: atom_id res chain seq x y z
N MET A 1 -13.65 9.06 21.48
CA MET A 1 -12.99 7.78 21.08
C MET A 1 -14.04 6.67 20.85
N LEU A 2 -15.19 6.98 20.23
CA LEU A 2 -16.31 6.02 20.04
C LEU A 2 -16.68 5.81 18.55
N THR A 3 -16.13 6.61 17.64
CA THR A 3 -16.34 6.49 16.20
C THR A 3 -15.49 5.40 15.55
N GLN A 4 -14.42 4.95 16.22
CA GLN A 4 -13.48 3.95 15.68
C GLN A 4 -14.00 2.51 15.81
N VAL A 5 -14.88 2.25 16.78
CA VAL A 5 -15.42 0.90 17.08
C VAL A 5 -16.54 0.47 16.11
N LEU A 6 -17.24 1.43 15.48
CA LEU A 6 -18.26 1.11 14.48
C LEU A 6 -17.67 0.70 13.12
N ALA A 7 -16.43 1.11 12.80
CA ALA A 7 -15.71 0.65 11.63
C ALA A 7 -15.24 -0.82 11.74
N GLN A 8 -15.16 -1.36 12.96
CA GLN A 8 -14.82 -2.77 13.22
C GLN A 8 -16.00 -3.73 13.05
N ARG A 9 -17.23 -3.24 12.84
CA ARG A 9 -18.43 -4.10 12.76
C ARG A 9 -18.75 -4.64 11.37
N ASP A 10 -17.99 -4.25 10.34
CA ASP A 10 -18.05 -4.84 9.00
C ASP A 10 -17.02 -5.97 8.80
N ASP A 11 -16.52 -6.55 9.89
CA ASP A 11 -15.41 -7.53 9.92
C ASP A 11 -15.68 -8.87 9.22
N HIS A 12 -16.85 -9.07 8.61
CA HIS A 12 -17.20 -10.29 7.86
C HIS A 12 -17.66 -10.01 6.41
N VAL A 13 -17.56 -8.77 5.92
CA VAL A 13 -17.72 -8.54 4.49
C VAL A 13 -16.45 -9.07 3.82
N CYS A 14 -16.60 -9.98 2.85
CA CYS A 14 -15.49 -10.44 2.04
C CYS A 14 -14.76 -9.19 1.51
N PRO A 15 -13.45 -9.01 1.72
CA PRO A 15 -12.74 -7.80 1.32
C PRO A 15 -12.99 -7.43 -0.15
N VAL A 16 -13.16 -8.45 -1.00
CA VAL A 16 -13.51 -8.30 -2.41
C VAL A 16 -14.89 -7.67 -2.60
N GLU A 17 -15.88 -8.05 -1.81
CA GLU A 17 -17.24 -7.48 -1.86
C GLU A 17 -17.24 -6.02 -1.37
N ALA A 18 -16.48 -5.71 -0.31
CA ALA A 18 -16.35 -4.34 0.17
C ALA A 18 -15.70 -3.43 -0.90
N ILE A 19 -14.59 -3.90 -1.49
CA ILE A 19 -13.86 -3.16 -2.54
C ILE A 19 -14.74 -3.00 -3.79
N SER A 20 -15.37 -4.07 -4.27
CA SER A 20 -16.24 -4.01 -5.46
C SER A 20 -17.45 -3.10 -5.25
N THR A 21 -18.06 -3.12 -4.07
CA THR A 21 -19.15 -2.21 -3.70
C THR A 21 -18.70 -0.75 -3.71
N ALA A 22 -17.48 -0.46 -3.24
CA ALA A 22 -16.94 0.90 -3.29
C ALA A 22 -16.77 1.40 -4.73
N TYR A 23 -16.22 0.58 -5.63
CA TYR A 23 -16.09 0.95 -7.04
C TYR A 23 -17.44 1.07 -7.77
N LEU A 24 -18.42 0.23 -7.44
CA LEU A 24 -19.78 0.35 -7.96
C LEU A 24 -20.45 1.64 -7.46
N GLY A 25 -20.28 1.99 -6.19
CA GLY A 25 -20.76 3.25 -5.63
C GLY A 25 -20.14 4.46 -6.32
N PHE A 26 -18.82 4.43 -6.56
CA PHE A 26 -18.11 5.46 -7.31
C PHE A 26 -18.62 5.62 -8.75
N ALA A 27 -18.91 4.49 -9.42
CA ALA A 27 -19.40 4.46 -10.79
C ALA A 27 -20.92 4.72 -10.93
N GLY A 28 -21.61 5.09 -9.86
CA GLY A 28 -23.07 5.28 -9.88
C GLY A 28 -23.86 4.01 -10.21
N GLY A 29 -23.29 2.83 -9.92
CA GLY A 29 -23.87 1.52 -10.22
C GLY A 29 -23.50 0.95 -11.59
N ASP A 30 -22.73 1.67 -12.41
CA ASP A 30 -22.22 1.14 -13.69
C ASP A 30 -21.06 0.17 -13.44
N ALA A 31 -21.35 -1.13 -13.53
CA ALA A 31 -20.38 -2.19 -13.35
C ALA A 31 -19.22 -2.15 -14.36
N GLY A 32 -19.46 -1.66 -15.58
CA GLY A 32 -18.44 -1.54 -16.61
C GLY A 32 -17.44 -0.42 -16.29
N ILE A 33 -17.91 0.72 -15.81
CA ILE A 33 -17.04 1.81 -15.34
C ILE A 33 -16.30 1.38 -14.08
N ALA A 34 -17.00 0.79 -13.10
CA ALA A 34 -16.41 0.29 -11.86
C ALA A 34 -15.25 -0.68 -12.13
N LEU A 35 -15.45 -1.64 -13.04
CA LEU A 35 -14.42 -2.62 -13.41
C LEU A 35 -13.22 -1.96 -14.09
N ARG A 36 -13.44 -1.03 -15.03
CA ARG A 36 -12.34 -0.30 -15.69
C ARG A 36 -11.53 0.52 -14.69
N CYS A 37 -12.18 1.18 -13.73
CA CYS A 37 -11.52 1.92 -12.66
C CYS A 37 -10.70 0.99 -11.76
N ALA A 38 -11.28 -0.12 -11.29
CA ALA A 38 -10.56 -1.08 -10.46
C ALA A 38 -9.33 -1.67 -11.15
N ILE A 39 -9.41 -1.97 -12.46
CA ILE A 39 -8.28 -2.44 -13.25
C ILE A 39 -7.22 -1.34 -13.40
N ALA A 40 -7.62 -0.09 -13.67
CA ALA A 40 -6.69 1.03 -13.82
C ALA A 40 -5.90 1.31 -12.53
N ASP A 41 -6.58 1.24 -11.38
CA ASP A 41 -5.95 1.41 -10.07
C ASP A 41 -4.98 0.24 -9.79
N ALA A 42 -5.39 -1.01 -10.00
CA ALA A 42 -4.53 -2.17 -9.81
C ALA A 42 -3.28 -2.15 -10.71
N LEU A 43 -3.41 -1.68 -11.96
CA LEU A 43 -2.27 -1.49 -12.86
C LEU A 43 -1.35 -0.36 -12.39
N SER A 44 -1.91 0.73 -11.86
CA SER A 44 -1.13 1.85 -11.30
C SER A 44 -0.35 1.40 -10.07
N ASP A 45 -0.98 0.64 -9.17
CA ASP A 45 -0.34 0.05 -8.00
C ASP A 45 0.78 -0.91 -8.38
N LEU A 46 0.58 -1.73 -9.42
CA LEU A 46 1.61 -2.60 -9.97
C LEU A 46 2.79 -1.78 -10.51
N MET A 47 2.53 -0.76 -11.33
CA MET A 47 3.59 0.11 -11.87
C MET A 47 4.38 0.82 -10.77
N GLU A 48 3.71 1.27 -9.71
CA GLU A 48 4.35 1.89 -8.56
C GLU A 48 5.20 0.87 -7.77
N ALA A 49 4.67 -0.33 -7.53
CA ALA A 49 5.40 -1.41 -6.88
C ALA A 49 6.64 -1.82 -7.69
N GLU A 50 6.52 -1.91 -9.02
CA GLU A 50 7.65 -2.20 -9.90
C GLU A 50 8.69 -1.06 -9.89
N ARG A 51 8.24 0.21 -9.89
CA ARG A 51 9.14 1.36 -9.80
C ARG A 51 9.95 1.32 -8.50
N ARG A 52 9.29 1.10 -7.36
CA ARG A 52 9.95 0.93 -6.05
C ARG A 52 10.96 -0.23 -6.07
N THR A 53 10.64 -1.32 -6.76
CA THR A 53 11.54 -2.47 -6.90
C THR A 53 12.78 -2.14 -7.72
N ARG A 54 12.62 -1.47 -8.88
CA ARG A 54 13.74 -1.04 -9.73
C ARG A 54 14.64 -0.04 -9.01
N GLU A 55 14.07 0.86 -8.23
CA GLU A 55 14.81 1.82 -7.41
C GLU A 55 15.60 1.12 -6.28
N ARG A 56 14.99 0.16 -5.58
CA ARG A 56 15.69 -0.67 -4.58
C ARG A 56 16.84 -1.48 -5.19
N SER A 57 16.64 -2.09 -6.35
CA SER A 57 17.70 -2.82 -7.04
C SER A 57 18.86 -1.90 -7.43
N ARG A 58 18.59 -0.68 -7.91
CA ARG A 58 19.62 0.32 -8.21
C ARG A 58 20.43 0.74 -6.98
N LEU A 59 19.79 0.84 -5.81
CA LEU A 59 20.48 1.14 -4.54
C LEU A 59 21.35 -0.04 -4.07
N ILE A 60 20.90 -1.28 -4.27
CA ILE A 60 21.70 -2.48 -3.97
C ILE A 60 22.94 -2.55 -4.87
N SER A 61 22.79 -2.33 -6.18
CA SER A 61 23.92 -2.32 -7.12
C SER A 61 24.94 -1.21 -6.84
N ARG A 62 24.50 -0.10 -6.22
CA ARG A 62 25.36 1.03 -5.83
C ARG A 62 25.99 0.88 -4.44
N GLY A 63 25.76 -0.24 -3.75
CA GLY A 63 26.36 -0.51 -2.45
C GLY A 63 25.81 0.42 -1.36
N TYR A 64 24.50 0.37 -1.11
CA TYR A 64 23.89 1.14 -0.02
C TYR A 64 24.41 0.65 1.36
N ILE A 65 25.51 1.24 1.82
CA ILE A 65 25.98 1.15 3.20
C ILE A 65 24.99 1.97 4.04
N ARG A 66 24.12 1.28 4.79
CA ARG A 66 23.46 1.91 5.93
C ARG A 66 24.57 2.19 6.95
N THR A 67 25.17 3.37 6.89
CA THR A 67 26.03 3.83 7.97
C THR A 67 25.12 3.92 9.19
N ALA A 68 25.23 2.94 10.08
CA ALA A 68 24.80 3.15 11.45
C ALA A 68 25.60 4.37 11.95
N PRO A 69 25.01 5.28 12.73
CA PRO A 69 25.83 6.22 13.44
C PRO A 69 26.78 5.40 14.31
N ASP A 70 28.08 5.48 14.01
CA ASP A 70 29.12 5.08 14.94
C ASP A 70 28.80 5.80 16.25
N THR A 71 28.17 5.06 17.17
CA THR A 71 28.06 5.49 18.55
C THR A 71 29.44 5.22 19.12
N GLU A 72 30.34 6.14 18.79
CA GLU A 72 31.55 6.47 19.51
C GLU A 72 31.16 6.70 20.98
N ALA A 73 31.19 5.64 21.76
CA ALA A 73 31.19 5.69 23.22
C ALA A 73 31.97 4.48 23.75
N GLY A 74 33.26 4.42 23.44
CA GLY A 74 34.23 3.88 24.41
C GLY A 74 34.88 5.01 25.19
N PRO A 75 35.69 4.75 26.22
CA PRO A 75 35.73 3.59 27.12
C PRO A 75 35.73 4.03 28.60
N ALA A 76 35.54 3.10 29.55
CA ALA A 76 36.40 2.94 30.74
C ALA A 76 35.68 2.15 31.84
N SER A 77 36.49 1.25 32.41
CA SER A 77 36.34 0.44 33.62
C SER A 77 35.62 1.08 34.80
#